data_AF-A0A934FIB0-F1
#
_entry.id   AF-A0A934FIB0-F1
#
_cell.length_a   1.000
_cell.length_b   1.000
_cell.length_c   1.000
_cell.angle_alpha   90.00
_cell.angle_beta   90.00
_cell.angle_gamma   90.00
#
_symmetry.space_group_name_H-M   'P 1'
#
loop_
_entity.id
_entity.type
_entity.pdbx_description
1 polymer ?
#
loop_
_entity_poly.entity_id
_entity_poly.type
_entity_poly.pdbx_seq_one_letter_code
_entity_poly.pdbx_strand_id
1 'polypeptide(L)'
;MKLAAPTFLGLSASLAFLLFCAPAQAQQHRATRLGHPATRFAPTMHTPEDLRSRFRDEKLRPDIASILAQWGWAGNLDDLHRAALTAEISEWPIPVGSRMPFMSSRKDGAPICLRDVLWAGDAPAPAYAFTFASRGQRYRCITPKACSNFFLVDLGPEPKPVPALALLCHAPAREFTGRPMKVCFTLRNSGDGPEPMTTLTLPVPAGATFISATEGGVSSADRVTWEIAGLAPSTNREVCATFTMSKPGRTEFKPVASGSVAGFAHCECQTQIIGVHALGVEVVDLADPIEVGKVVTYVISITNQGDQPGTNIRVVCTVPDSQEFVFGNGTSPVQAQGRSVTMQVLPVLEGKATATWRVLTKALRPDDSRFRVEYSSDQFEKPIREDEATRLY
;
A
#
# COMPACT_ATOMS: atom_id res chain seq x y z
N MET A 1 -96.53 -12.76 21.86
CA MET A 1 -96.33 -12.74 20.40
C MET A 1 -95.54 -13.98 20.02
N LYS A 2 -96.21 -14.92 19.33
CA LYS A 2 -95.78 -16.03 18.44
C LYS A 2 -94.28 -16.45 18.47
N LEU A 3 -93.87 -17.71 18.40
CA LEU A 3 -94.42 -19.07 18.51
C LEU A 3 -93.17 -19.98 18.36
N ALA A 4 -93.07 -21.06 19.12
CA ALA A 4 -91.98 -22.02 19.03
C ALA A 4 -92.33 -23.22 18.10
N ALA A 5 -91.30 -23.72 17.40
CA ALA A 5 -91.13 -25.04 16.74
C ALA A 5 -91.98 -25.36 15.48
N PRO A 6 -91.59 -26.32 14.60
CA PRO A 6 -90.49 -27.30 14.72
C PRO A 6 -89.59 -27.54 13.48
N THR A 7 -88.55 -28.32 13.78
CA THR A 7 -87.69 -29.20 12.97
C THR A 7 -88.32 -29.83 11.72
N PHE A 8 -87.58 -29.83 10.61
CA PHE A 8 -87.72 -30.81 9.52
C PHE A 8 -86.34 -31.37 9.15
N LEU A 9 -86.21 -32.69 9.24
CA LEU A 9 -85.10 -33.49 8.71
C LEU A 9 -85.10 -33.40 7.18
N GLY A 10 -83.94 -33.12 6.60
CA GLY A 10 -83.66 -33.31 5.18
C GLY A 10 -82.29 -33.96 5.00
N LEU A 11 -82.27 -35.27 4.77
CA LEU A 11 -81.10 -36.00 4.29
C LEU A 11 -80.77 -35.51 2.87
N SER A 12 -79.62 -34.86 2.68
CA SER A 12 -79.02 -34.66 1.36
C SER A 12 -77.74 -35.49 1.26
N ALA A 13 -77.80 -36.54 0.44
CA ALA A 13 -76.64 -37.36 0.10
C ALA A 13 -75.73 -36.54 -0.84
N SER A 14 -74.63 -36.01 -0.29
CA SER A 14 -73.57 -35.38 -1.08
C SER A 14 -72.70 -36.45 -1.73
N LEU A 15 -72.88 -36.65 -3.04
CA LEU A 15 -72.02 -37.48 -3.88
C LEU A 15 -70.69 -36.72 -4.09
N ALA A 16 -69.69 -37.02 -3.27
CA ALA A 16 -68.35 -36.47 -3.42
C ALA A 16 -67.63 -37.14 -4.61
N PHE A 17 -67.59 -36.46 -5.76
CA PHE A 17 -66.69 -36.81 -6.86
C PHE A 17 -65.27 -36.42 -6.45
N LEU A 18 -64.51 -37.39 -5.92
CA LEU A 18 -63.07 -37.28 -5.74
C LEU A 18 -62.39 -37.24 -7.11
N LEU A 19 -62.21 -36.03 -7.64
CA LEU A 19 -61.26 -35.77 -8.72
C LEU A 19 -59.84 -36.05 -8.19
N PHE A 20 -59.34 -37.26 -8.43
CA PHE A 20 -57.92 -37.54 -8.39
C PHE A 20 -57.23 -36.73 -9.49
N CYS A 21 -56.82 -35.50 -9.16
CA CYS A 21 -55.78 -34.82 -9.92
C CYS A 21 -54.47 -35.56 -9.65
N ALA A 22 -54.16 -36.56 -10.47
CA ALA A 22 -52.79 -37.05 -10.58
C ALA A 22 -51.90 -35.86 -10.98
N PRO A 23 -50.76 -35.62 -10.31
CA PRO A 23 -49.83 -34.61 -10.79
C PRO A 23 -49.43 -35.01 -12.21
N ALA A 24 -49.61 -34.11 -13.17
CA ALA A 24 -49.04 -34.28 -14.50
C ALA A 24 -47.53 -34.43 -14.31
N GLN A 25 -47.00 -35.66 -14.43
CA GLN A 25 -45.58 -35.88 -14.54
C GLN A 25 -45.11 -35.06 -15.75
N ALA A 26 -44.36 -33.99 -15.49
CA ALA A 26 -43.64 -33.29 -16.55
C ALA A 26 -42.81 -34.34 -17.29
N GLN A 27 -43.19 -34.62 -18.53
CA GLN A 27 -42.61 -35.70 -19.31
C GLN A 27 -41.16 -35.35 -19.62
N GLN A 28 -40.23 -35.98 -18.89
CA GLN A 28 -38.79 -35.81 -19.07
C GLN A 28 -38.41 -36.10 -20.52
N HIS A 29 -37.72 -35.15 -21.18
CA HIS A 29 -37.31 -35.35 -22.56
C HIS A 29 -35.98 -36.10 -22.62
N ARG A 30 -36.01 -37.36 -23.09
CA ARG A 30 -34.81 -38.21 -23.16
C ARG A 30 -34.18 -38.14 -24.56
N ALA A 31 -33.03 -37.49 -24.68
CA ALA A 31 -32.27 -37.39 -25.92
C ALA A 31 -31.18 -38.46 -25.99
N THR A 32 -31.27 -39.37 -26.95
CA THR A 32 -30.25 -40.43 -27.18
C THR A 32 -29.35 -40.16 -28.39
N ARG A 33 -29.76 -39.24 -29.27
CA ARG A 33 -29.01 -38.82 -30.46
C ARG A 33 -29.21 -37.32 -30.69
N LEU A 34 -28.16 -36.63 -31.13
CA LEU A 34 -28.21 -35.22 -31.52
C LEU A 34 -27.99 -35.06 -33.03
N GLY A 35 -28.45 -33.93 -33.57
CA GLY A 35 -28.15 -33.52 -34.96
C GLY A 35 -29.20 -33.90 -36.01
N HIS A 36 -30.40 -34.33 -35.61
CA HIS A 36 -31.47 -34.59 -36.57
C HIS A 36 -31.84 -33.29 -37.33
N PRO A 37 -31.84 -33.27 -38.69
CA PRO A 37 -32.05 -32.03 -39.45
C PRO A 37 -33.35 -31.30 -39.15
N ALA A 38 -34.42 -32.03 -38.80
CA ALA A 38 -35.71 -31.44 -38.45
C ALA A 38 -35.76 -30.75 -37.07
N THR A 39 -34.81 -31.05 -36.17
CA THR A 39 -34.80 -30.55 -34.79
C THR A 39 -33.59 -29.69 -34.45
N ARG A 40 -32.54 -29.69 -35.30
CA ARG A 40 -31.35 -28.86 -35.11
C ARG A 40 -31.71 -27.37 -35.20
N PHE A 41 -31.15 -26.58 -34.31
CA PHE A 41 -31.38 -25.14 -34.26
C PHE A 41 -30.68 -24.42 -35.43
N ALA A 42 -29.47 -24.87 -35.77
CA ALA A 42 -28.66 -24.35 -36.86
C ALA A 42 -27.69 -25.44 -37.40
N PRO A 43 -26.93 -25.18 -38.50
CA PRO A 43 -25.89 -26.09 -38.98
C PRO A 43 -24.86 -26.45 -37.90
N THR A 44 -24.24 -27.62 -38.04
CA THR A 44 -23.24 -28.18 -37.12
C THR A 44 -22.04 -27.28 -36.93
N MET A 45 -21.39 -27.39 -35.78
CA MET A 45 -20.19 -26.62 -35.43
C MET A 45 -18.95 -27.51 -35.39
N HIS A 46 -17.84 -26.99 -35.88
CA HIS A 46 -16.54 -27.64 -35.86
C HIS A 46 -15.52 -26.83 -35.08
N THR A 47 -15.66 -25.50 -35.04
CA THR A 47 -14.75 -24.57 -34.38
C THR A 47 -15.51 -23.64 -33.42
N PRO A 48 -14.82 -23.01 -32.46
CA PRO A 48 -15.40 -21.94 -31.65
C PRO A 48 -15.97 -20.76 -32.47
N GLU A 49 -15.38 -20.43 -33.62
CA GLU A 49 -15.90 -19.35 -34.48
C GLU A 49 -17.24 -19.72 -35.11
N ASP A 50 -17.51 -21.01 -35.34
CA ASP A 50 -18.84 -21.44 -35.80
C ASP A 50 -19.92 -21.09 -34.75
N LEU A 51 -19.61 -21.24 -33.46
CA LEU A 51 -20.51 -20.83 -32.38
C LEU A 51 -20.71 -19.32 -32.39
N ARG A 52 -19.63 -18.53 -32.51
CA ARG A 52 -19.72 -17.06 -32.60
C ARG A 52 -20.60 -16.65 -33.78
N SER A 53 -20.44 -17.31 -34.92
CA SER A 53 -21.26 -17.14 -36.12
C SER A 53 -22.76 -17.35 -35.83
N ARG A 54 -23.16 -18.37 -35.06
CA ARG A 54 -24.58 -18.61 -34.73
C ARG A 54 -25.19 -17.50 -33.89
N PHE A 55 -24.43 -16.95 -32.95
CA PHE A 55 -24.89 -15.84 -32.13
C PHE A 55 -24.73 -14.48 -32.83
N ARG A 56 -23.93 -14.37 -33.89
CA ARG A 56 -23.83 -13.16 -34.73
C ARG A 56 -24.96 -13.08 -35.77
N ASP A 57 -25.52 -14.22 -36.18
CA ASP A 57 -26.54 -14.30 -37.23
C ASP A 57 -27.85 -13.61 -36.79
N GLU A 58 -28.16 -12.48 -37.42
CA GLU A 58 -29.37 -11.69 -37.16
C GLU A 58 -30.66 -12.48 -37.43
N LYS A 59 -30.62 -13.48 -38.31
CA LYS A 59 -31.78 -14.33 -38.59
C LYS A 59 -32.08 -15.31 -37.44
N LEU A 60 -31.06 -15.71 -36.68
CA LEU A 60 -31.22 -16.61 -35.53
C LEU A 60 -31.56 -15.86 -34.23
N ARG A 61 -31.21 -14.58 -34.13
CA ARG A 61 -31.50 -13.74 -32.96
C ARG A 61 -32.96 -13.78 -32.47
N PRO A 62 -34.00 -13.62 -33.32
CA PRO A 62 -35.40 -13.71 -32.85
C PRO A 62 -35.76 -15.12 -32.35
N ASP A 63 -35.20 -16.16 -32.94
CA ASP A 63 -35.43 -17.54 -32.49
C ASP A 63 -34.78 -17.79 -31.12
N ILE A 64 -33.55 -17.32 -30.92
CA ILE A 64 -32.85 -17.37 -29.62
C ILE A 64 -33.67 -16.64 -28.55
N ALA A 65 -34.17 -15.45 -28.87
CA ALA A 65 -35.02 -14.66 -27.98
C ALA A 65 -36.30 -15.43 -27.61
N SER A 66 -36.96 -16.05 -28.59
CA SER A 66 -38.17 -16.86 -28.37
C SER A 66 -37.92 -18.04 -27.44
N ILE A 67 -36.84 -18.80 -27.63
CA ILE A 67 -36.50 -19.92 -26.76
C ILE A 67 -36.23 -19.47 -25.32
N LEU A 68 -35.48 -18.39 -25.15
CA LEU A 68 -35.15 -17.87 -23.83
C LEU A 68 -36.39 -17.32 -23.11
N ALA A 69 -37.32 -16.70 -23.85
CA ALA A 69 -38.62 -16.30 -23.33
C ALA A 69 -39.49 -17.51 -22.95
N GLN A 70 -39.54 -18.55 -23.80
CA GLN A 70 -40.25 -19.80 -23.51
C GLN A 70 -39.67 -20.53 -22.29
N TRP A 71 -38.34 -20.46 -22.06
CA TRP A 71 -37.70 -20.97 -20.86
C TRP A 71 -38.10 -20.15 -19.62
N GLY A 72 -38.24 -18.83 -19.77
CA GLY A 72 -38.45 -17.88 -18.68
C GLY A 72 -37.15 -17.24 -18.19
N TRP A 73 -36.14 -17.11 -19.05
CA TRP A 73 -34.89 -16.46 -18.69
C TRP A 73 -35.08 -14.97 -18.43
N ALA A 74 -34.67 -14.51 -17.26
CA ALA A 74 -34.85 -13.12 -16.82
C ALA A 74 -33.70 -12.17 -17.22
N GLY A 75 -32.69 -12.64 -17.94
CA GLY A 75 -31.53 -11.84 -18.35
C GLY A 75 -31.81 -10.89 -19.52
N ASN A 76 -30.74 -10.25 -20.02
CA ASN A 76 -30.76 -9.39 -21.19
C ASN A 76 -30.10 -10.11 -22.38
N LEU A 77 -30.84 -10.21 -23.49
CA LEU A 77 -30.39 -10.85 -24.71
C LEU A 77 -29.09 -10.25 -25.25
N ASP A 78 -28.88 -8.93 -25.13
CA ASP A 78 -27.67 -8.28 -25.60
C ASP A 78 -26.42 -8.73 -24.86
N ASP A 79 -26.53 -9.05 -23.57
CA ASP A 79 -25.39 -9.55 -22.79
C ASP A 79 -24.94 -10.93 -23.29
N LEU A 80 -25.90 -11.82 -23.58
CA LEU A 80 -25.63 -13.15 -24.16
C LEU A 80 -24.94 -13.02 -25.52
N HIS A 81 -25.51 -12.20 -26.42
CA HIS A 81 -24.95 -12.02 -27.76
C HIS A 81 -23.57 -11.36 -27.72
N ARG A 82 -23.39 -10.32 -26.90
CA ARG A 82 -22.08 -9.69 -26.71
C ARG A 82 -21.06 -10.69 -26.20
N ALA A 83 -21.41 -11.47 -25.18
CA ALA A 83 -20.51 -12.47 -24.61
C ALA A 83 -20.19 -13.61 -25.58
N ALA A 84 -21.13 -14.06 -26.40
CA ALA A 84 -20.85 -15.04 -27.45
C ALA A 84 -19.77 -14.55 -28.43
N LEU A 85 -19.67 -13.23 -28.63
CA LEU A 85 -18.68 -12.62 -29.53
C LEU A 85 -17.32 -12.36 -28.86
N THR A 86 -17.27 -12.13 -27.54
CA THR A 86 -16.06 -11.67 -26.84
C THR A 86 -15.49 -12.65 -25.81
N ALA A 87 -16.32 -13.49 -25.21
CA ALA A 87 -15.88 -14.43 -24.19
C ALA A 87 -15.01 -15.54 -24.79
N GLU A 88 -14.13 -16.12 -23.98
CA GLU A 88 -13.42 -17.34 -24.32
C GLU A 88 -14.42 -18.50 -24.47
N ILE A 89 -14.31 -19.24 -25.58
CA ILE A 89 -15.13 -20.41 -25.87
C ILE A 89 -14.27 -21.65 -25.69
N SER A 90 -14.72 -22.58 -24.86
CA SER A 90 -14.01 -23.81 -24.52
C SER A 90 -14.79 -25.07 -24.92
N GLU A 91 -14.07 -26.17 -25.09
CA GLU A 91 -14.66 -27.50 -25.21
C GLU A 91 -15.40 -27.88 -23.91
N TRP A 92 -16.64 -28.31 -24.05
CA TRP A 92 -17.49 -28.65 -22.91
C TRP A 92 -18.33 -29.90 -23.23
N PRO A 93 -17.74 -31.10 -23.25
CA PRO A 93 -18.51 -32.32 -23.51
C PRO A 93 -19.60 -32.49 -22.44
N ILE A 94 -20.82 -32.80 -22.86
CA ILE A 94 -21.96 -33.04 -21.96
C ILE A 94 -21.94 -34.52 -21.56
N PRO A 95 -21.65 -34.86 -20.29
CA PRO A 95 -21.59 -36.26 -19.86
C PRO A 95 -22.92 -37.00 -20.02
N VAL A 96 -22.85 -38.29 -20.30
CA VAL A 96 -24.04 -39.17 -20.27
C VAL A 96 -24.69 -39.10 -18.88
N GLY A 97 -26.01 -39.00 -18.83
CA GLY A 97 -26.78 -38.81 -17.61
C GLY A 97 -26.98 -37.35 -17.20
N SER A 98 -26.36 -36.38 -17.90
CA SER A 98 -26.56 -34.96 -17.59
C SER A 98 -28.02 -34.55 -17.80
N ARG A 99 -28.55 -33.83 -16.81
CA ARG A 99 -29.86 -33.17 -16.91
C ARG A 99 -29.66 -31.71 -17.26
N MET A 100 -30.29 -31.29 -18.36
CA MET A 100 -30.25 -29.93 -18.87
C MET A 100 -31.60 -29.27 -18.53
N PRO A 101 -31.61 -28.10 -17.88
CA PRO A 101 -32.86 -27.46 -17.45
C PRO A 101 -33.82 -27.23 -18.62
N PHE A 102 -33.25 -26.86 -19.76
CA PHE A 102 -33.91 -26.84 -21.05
C PHE A 102 -32.93 -27.14 -22.17
N MET A 103 -33.42 -27.21 -23.40
CA MET A 103 -32.64 -27.26 -24.63
C MET A 103 -33.43 -26.57 -25.75
N SER A 104 -32.77 -25.71 -26.53
CA SER A 104 -33.37 -25.20 -27.75
C SER A 104 -33.58 -26.32 -28.78
N SER A 105 -34.63 -26.25 -29.57
CA SER A 105 -34.88 -27.19 -30.67
C SER A 105 -35.77 -26.52 -31.72
N ARG A 106 -35.99 -27.21 -32.84
CA ARG A 106 -37.04 -26.88 -33.81
C ARG A 106 -38.14 -27.92 -33.84
N LYS A 107 -39.36 -27.46 -34.11
CA LYS A 107 -40.51 -28.30 -34.49
C LYS A 107 -41.24 -27.59 -35.62
N ASP A 108 -41.35 -28.26 -36.77
CA ASP A 108 -41.97 -27.71 -37.98
C ASP A 108 -41.37 -26.35 -38.39
N GLY A 109 -40.05 -26.20 -38.22
CA GLY A 109 -39.30 -24.96 -38.48
C GLY A 109 -39.32 -23.92 -37.36
N ALA A 110 -40.33 -23.96 -36.47
CA ALA A 110 -40.47 -23.01 -35.37
C ALA A 110 -39.53 -23.32 -34.19
N PRO A 111 -38.99 -22.29 -33.50
CA PRO A 111 -38.15 -22.47 -32.33
C PRO A 111 -38.96 -22.92 -31.11
N ILE A 112 -38.54 -24.01 -30.47
CA ILE A 112 -39.20 -24.56 -29.28
C ILE A 112 -38.20 -24.77 -28.13
N CYS A 113 -38.68 -24.63 -26.91
CA CYS A 113 -37.92 -24.89 -25.69
C CYS A 113 -38.32 -26.25 -25.09
N LEU A 114 -37.43 -27.24 -25.20
CA LEU A 114 -37.60 -28.53 -24.53
C LEU A 114 -37.17 -28.39 -23.07
N ARG A 115 -38.00 -28.81 -22.11
CA ARG A 115 -37.69 -28.71 -20.67
C ARG A 115 -37.20 -30.05 -20.13
N ASP A 116 -36.35 -30.00 -19.10
CA ASP A 116 -35.83 -31.17 -18.37
C ASP A 116 -35.31 -32.28 -19.31
N VAL A 117 -34.27 -31.93 -20.07
CA VAL A 117 -33.68 -32.82 -21.06
C VAL A 117 -32.60 -33.69 -20.43
N LEU A 118 -32.76 -35.01 -20.51
CA LEU A 118 -31.74 -35.98 -20.13
C LEU A 118 -30.90 -36.35 -21.35
N TRP A 119 -29.58 -36.16 -21.25
CA TRP A 119 -28.65 -36.76 -22.21
C TRP A 119 -28.45 -38.24 -21.89
N ALA A 120 -28.94 -39.11 -22.77
CA ALA A 120 -28.91 -40.56 -22.61
C ALA A 120 -28.31 -41.26 -23.83
N GLY A 121 -27.36 -40.61 -24.51
CA GLY A 121 -26.56 -41.24 -25.56
C GLY A 121 -25.46 -42.14 -24.99
N ASP A 122 -24.74 -42.82 -25.87
CA ASP A 122 -23.74 -43.83 -25.48
C ASP A 122 -22.36 -43.25 -25.13
N ALA A 123 -22.16 -41.95 -25.37
CA ALA A 123 -20.93 -41.21 -25.06
C ALA A 123 -21.23 -39.73 -24.73
N PRO A 124 -20.29 -39.00 -24.09
CA PRO A 124 -20.45 -37.56 -23.88
C PRO A 124 -20.67 -36.81 -25.20
N ALA A 125 -21.67 -35.93 -25.26
CA ALA A 125 -21.94 -35.16 -26.46
C ALA A 125 -20.93 -34.00 -26.58
N PRO A 126 -20.18 -33.89 -27.70
CA PRO A 126 -19.29 -32.75 -27.91
C PRO A 126 -20.06 -31.44 -27.94
N ALA A 127 -19.64 -30.46 -27.15
CA ALA A 127 -20.26 -29.15 -27.09
C ALA A 127 -19.20 -28.06 -26.92
N TYR A 128 -19.58 -26.84 -27.25
CA TYR A 128 -18.85 -25.65 -26.85
C TYR A 128 -19.58 -24.94 -25.72
N ALA A 129 -18.83 -24.25 -24.87
CA ALA A 129 -19.42 -23.39 -23.85
C ALA A 129 -18.65 -22.07 -23.69
N PHE A 130 -19.39 -21.04 -23.29
CA PHE A 130 -18.85 -19.80 -22.78
C PHE A 130 -19.67 -19.34 -21.57
N THR A 131 -19.04 -18.58 -20.69
CA THR A 131 -19.70 -17.99 -19.52
C THR A 131 -19.92 -16.50 -19.71
N PHE A 132 -21.02 -16.00 -19.17
CA PHE A 132 -21.35 -14.58 -19.22
C PHE A 132 -22.14 -14.16 -17.99
N ALA A 133 -22.21 -12.86 -17.74
CA ALA A 133 -23.08 -12.30 -16.72
C ALA A 133 -24.20 -11.50 -17.38
N SER A 134 -25.38 -11.52 -16.79
CA SER A 134 -26.49 -10.65 -17.18
C SER A 134 -27.36 -10.34 -15.97
N ARG A 135 -27.65 -9.06 -15.76
CA ARG A 135 -28.43 -8.55 -14.61
C ARG A 135 -27.93 -9.07 -13.24
N GLY A 136 -26.61 -9.12 -13.06
CA GLY A 136 -25.98 -9.54 -11.81
C GLY A 136 -26.02 -11.05 -11.53
N GLN A 137 -26.37 -11.87 -12.53
CA GLN A 137 -26.35 -13.32 -12.46
C GLN A 137 -25.39 -13.88 -13.52
N ARG A 138 -24.64 -14.93 -13.19
CA ARG A 138 -23.76 -15.64 -14.11
C ARG A 138 -24.46 -16.83 -14.74
N TYR A 139 -24.18 -17.03 -16.03
CA TYR A 139 -24.70 -18.13 -16.80
C TYR A 139 -23.58 -18.80 -17.60
N ARG A 140 -23.76 -20.09 -17.90
CA ARG A 140 -23.00 -20.79 -18.93
C ARG A 140 -23.93 -21.14 -20.08
N CYS A 141 -23.62 -20.65 -21.27
CA CYS A 141 -24.27 -21.13 -22.48
C CYS A 141 -23.51 -22.36 -22.98
N ILE A 142 -24.22 -23.47 -23.16
CA ILE A 142 -23.65 -24.74 -23.65
C ILE A 142 -24.38 -25.09 -24.94
N THR A 143 -23.62 -25.37 -26.00
CA THR A 143 -24.16 -25.60 -27.35
C THR A 143 -23.55 -26.86 -27.95
N PRO A 144 -24.30 -27.98 -28.07
CA PRO A 144 -23.78 -29.20 -28.69
C PRO A 144 -23.41 -29.01 -30.16
N LYS A 145 -22.24 -29.50 -30.55
CA LYS A 145 -21.67 -29.34 -31.90
C LYS A 145 -22.55 -29.93 -33.00
N ALA A 146 -23.23 -31.04 -32.69
CA ALA A 146 -24.00 -31.80 -33.67
C ALA A 146 -25.31 -31.12 -34.13
N CYS A 147 -25.88 -30.22 -33.33
CA CYS A 147 -27.18 -29.61 -33.64
C CYS A 147 -27.24 -28.09 -33.49
N SER A 148 -26.21 -27.48 -32.90
CA SER A 148 -26.20 -26.05 -32.57
C SER A 148 -27.39 -25.59 -31.72
N ASN A 149 -28.06 -26.55 -31.09
CA ASN A 149 -29.00 -26.27 -30.02
C ASN A 149 -28.22 -25.69 -28.85
N PHE A 150 -28.88 -24.98 -27.94
CA PHE A 150 -28.23 -24.36 -26.80
C PHE A 150 -29.12 -24.45 -25.56
N PHE A 151 -28.47 -24.37 -24.42
CA PHE A 151 -29.13 -24.17 -23.14
C PHE A 151 -28.27 -23.32 -22.23
N LEU A 152 -28.91 -22.73 -21.21
CA LEU A 152 -28.24 -21.96 -20.19
C LEU A 152 -28.24 -22.73 -18.86
N VAL A 153 -27.09 -22.72 -18.20
CA VAL A 153 -26.95 -23.14 -16.80
C VAL A 153 -26.77 -21.88 -15.96
N ASP A 154 -27.58 -21.73 -14.93
CA ASP A 154 -27.41 -20.70 -13.91
C ASP A 154 -26.22 -21.07 -13.00
N LEU A 155 -25.24 -20.18 -12.89
CA LEU A 155 -24.03 -20.36 -12.09
C LEU A 155 -24.05 -19.60 -10.76
N GLY A 156 -25.15 -18.91 -10.44
CA GLY A 156 -25.25 -18.07 -9.25
C GLY A 156 -24.98 -16.58 -9.52
N PRO A 157 -25.06 -15.74 -8.49
CA PRO A 157 -24.86 -14.30 -8.61
C PRO A 157 -23.46 -13.98 -9.12
N GLU A 158 -23.35 -12.88 -9.86
CA GLU A 158 -22.07 -12.32 -10.26
C GLU A 158 -21.31 -11.83 -9.03
N PRO A 159 -20.04 -12.24 -8.84
CA PRO A 159 -19.22 -11.72 -7.76
C PRO A 159 -19.16 -10.20 -7.85
N LYS A 160 -19.47 -9.52 -6.75
CA LYS A 160 -19.30 -8.06 -6.68
C LYS A 160 -17.80 -7.74 -6.70
N PRO A 161 -17.35 -6.75 -7.49
CA PRO A 161 -15.97 -6.29 -7.41
C PRO A 161 -15.63 -5.84 -5.98
N VAL A 162 -14.48 -6.26 -5.47
CA VAL A 162 -14.02 -5.96 -4.11
C VAL A 162 -12.68 -5.23 -4.19
N PRO A 163 -12.57 -4.00 -3.63
CA PRO A 163 -11.29 -3.33 -3.53
C PRO A 163 -10.41 -4.01 -2.48
N ALA A 164 -9.10 -3.94 -2.64
CA ALA A 164 -8.13 -4.43 -1.67
C ALA A 164 -6.96 -3.46 -1.61
N LEU A 165 -6.62 -2.95 -0.43
CA LEU A 165 -5.51 -2.02 -0.27
C LEU A 165 -4.18 -2.74 -0.08
N ALA A 166 -3.14 -2.20 -0.70
CA ALA A 166 -1.75 -2.50 -0.43
C ALA A 166 -1.00 -1.19 -0.17
N LEU A 167 -0.08 -1.22 0.78
CA LEU A 167 0.71 -0.05 1.16
C LEU A 167 2.20 -0.40 1.11
N LEU A 168 2.98 0.46 0.47
CA LEU A 168 4.44 0.39 0.44
C LEU A 168 5.00 1.66 1.06
N CYS A 169 6.09 1.54 1.80
CA CYS A 169 6.77 2.68 2.41
C CYS A 169 8.22 2.77 1.94
N HIS A 170 8.70 4.00 1.81
CA HIS A 170 10.05 4.32 1.44
C HIS A 170 10.59 5.43 2.34
N ALA A 171 11.66 5.13 3.08
CA ALA A 171 12.41 6.08 3.89
C ALA A 171 13.91 5.96 3.55
N PRO A 172 14.70 7.04 3.69
CA PRO A 172 16.14 6.94 3.55
C PRO A 172 16.72 6.01 4.62
N ALA A 173 17.75 5.23 4.28
CA ALA A 173 18.34 4.30 5.24
C ALA A 173 19.04 5.03 6.41
N ARG A 174 19.59 6.22 6.16
CA ARG A 174 20.33 7.05 7.10
C ARG A 174 20.03 8.52 6.86
N GLU A 175 20.02 9.29 7.93
CA GLU A 175 19.95 10.77 7.88
C GLU A 175 20.65 11.37 9.10
N PHE A 176 21.08 12.63 9.04
CA PHE A 176 21.66 13.32 10.21
C PHE A 176 20.61 14.09 11.01
N THR A 177 20.86 14.26 12.30
CA THR A 177 20.04 15.14 13.14
C THR A 177 19.95 16.56 12.57
N GLY A 178 18.78 17.16 12.72
CA GLY A 178 18.46 18.50 12.18
C GLY A 178 18.30 18.58 10.65
N ARG A 179 18.65 17.54 9.88
CA ARG A 179 18.42 17.52 8.42
C ARG A 179 16.98 17.11 8.10
N PRO A 180 16.38 17.66 7.02
CA PRO A 180 15.06 17.27 6.56
C PRO A 180 15.08 15.87 5.93
N MET A 181 14.27 14.98 6.48
CA MET A 181 14.07 13.60 6.06
C MET A 181 12.69 13.43 5.42
N LYS A 182 12.64 13.04 4.14
CA LYS A 182 11.39 12.74 3.42
C LYS A 182 11.07 11.25 3.49
N VAL A 183 9.84 10.90 3.85
CA VAL A 183 9.31 9.54 3.86
C VAL A 183 8.07 9.48 2.98
N CYS A 184 8.00 8.50 2.08
CA CYS A 184 6.91 8.35 1.10
C CYS A 184 6.17 7.03 1.27
N PHE A 185 4.88 7.05 0.92
CA PHE A 185 3.97 5.92 1.00
C PHE A 185 3.21 5.78 -0.32
N THR A 186 3.30 4.60 -0.93
CA THR A 186 2.54 4.27 -2.14
C THR A 186 1.34 3.42 -1.75
N LEU A 187 0.14 4.01 -1.79
CA LEU A 187 -1.13 3.33 -1.60
C LEU A 187 -1.61 2.78 -2.95
N ARG A 188 -1.96 1.50 -2.99
CA ARG A 188 -2.46 0.82 -4.19
C ARG A 188 -3.77 0.10 -3.90
N ASN A 189 -4.73 0.18 -4.83
CA ASN A 189 -5.86 -0.73 -4.87
C ASN A 189 -5.49 -1.94 -5.74
N SER A 190 -5.21 -3.08 -5.13
CA SER A 190 -4.91 -4.35 -5.79
C SER A 190 -6.16 -5.21 -6.06
N GLY A 191 -7.35 -4.75 -5.65
CA GLY A 191 -8.62 -5.42 -5.93
C GLY A 191 -9.17 -5.09 -7.32
N ASP A 192 -10.30 -5.71 -7.64
CA ASP A 192 -11.05 -5.50 -8.89
C ASP A 192 -12.22 -4.51 -8.72
N GLY A 193 -12.55 -4.14 -7.49
CA GLY A 193 -13.54 -3.10 -7.15
C GLY A 193 -12.92 -1.73 -6.86
N PRO A 194 -13.69 -0.63 -7.01
CA PRO A 194 -13.24 0.72 -6.65
C PRO A 194 -13.23 0.93 -5.14
N GLU A 195 -12.26 1.72 -4.63
CA GLU A 195 -12.25 2.21 -3.25
C GLU A 195 -12.62 3.71 -3.22
N PRO A 196 -13.81 4.08 -2.73
CA PRO A 196 -14.28 5.46 -2.74
C PRO A 196 -13.46 6.42 -1.89
N MET A 197 -12.97 5.99 -0.73
CA MET A 197 -12.25 6.86 0.20
C MET A 197 -11.28 6.05 1.07
N THR A 198 -10.02 6.45 1.10
CA THR A 198 -9.02 5.89 2.01
C THR A 198 -8.44 6.98 2.89
N THR A 199 -8.44 6.74 4.20
CA THR A 199 -7.71 7.55 5.17
C THR A 199 -6.35 6.90 5.44
N LEU A 200 -5.25 7.56 5.07
CA LEU A 200 -3.90 7.16 5.45
C LEU A 200 -3.45 7.95 6.67
N THR A 201 -3.07 7.26 7.74
CA THR A 201 -2.56 7.87 8.97
C THR A 201 -1.12 7.46 9.23
N LEU A 202 -0.23 8.43 9.39
CA LEU A 202 1.16 8.25 9.81
C LEU A 202 1.38 8.85 11.20
N PRO A 203 1.70 8.06 12.24
CA PRO A 203 2.15 8.61 13.53
C PRO A 203 3.42 9.44 13.38
N VAL A 204 3.47 10.61 14.04
CA VAL A 204 4.68 11.43 14.11
C VAL A 204 5.67 10.75 15.07
N PRO A 205 6.89 10.38 14.62
CA PRO A 205 7.84 9.71 15.50
C PRO A 205 8.30 10.60 16.67
N ALA A 206 8.69 9.98 17.79
CA ALA A 206 9.22 10.71 18.94
C ALA A 206 10.49 11.49 18.56
N GLY A 207 10.57 12.75 18.97
CA GLY A 207 11.71 13.62 18.66
C GLY A 207 11.72 14.15 17.22
N ALA A 208 10.69 13.85 16.42
CA ALA A 208 10.49 14.44 15.10
C ALA A 208 9.79 15.81 15.19
N THR A 209 10.14 16.71 14.29
CA THR A 209 9.37 17.93 14.01
C THR A 209 8.87 17.85 12.57
N PHE A 210 7.55 17.96 12.40
CA PHE A 210 6.93 17.95 11.08
C PHE A 210 7.27 19.23 10.30
N ILE A 211 7.61 19.08 9.02
CA ILE A 211 7.90 20.20 8.11
C ILE A 211 6.77 20.37 7.09
N SER A 212 6.43 19.30 6.36
CA SER A 212 5.47 19.37 5.25
C SER A 212 4.94 18.00 4.86
N ALA A 213 3.81 17.98 4.16
CA ALA A 213 3.24 16.81 3.52
C ALA A 213 2.77 17.14 2.10
N THR A 214 2.82 16.15 1.20
CA THR A 214 2.26 16.27 -0.16
C THR A 214 0.77 15.89 -0.18
N GLU A 215 0.09 16.08 -1.30
CA GLU A 215 -1.29 15.60 -1.55
C GLU A 215 -2.28 15.98 -0.43
N GLY A 216 -2.15 17.20 0.12
CA GLY A 216 -3.09 17.71 1.12
C GLY A 216 -3.00 17.04 2.50
N GLY A 217 -1.88 16.37 2.82
CA GLY A 217 -1.67 15.79 4.14
C GLY A 217 -1.77 16.84 5.26
N VAL A 218 -2.60 16.56 6.27
CA VAL A 218 -2.84 17.43 7.41
C VAL A 218 -2.12 16.88 8.63
N SER A 219 -1.27 17.69 9.26
CA SER A 219 -0.57 17.33 10.50
C SER A 219 -1.34 17.77 11.74
N SER A 220 -1.38 16.89 12.75
CA SER A 220 -1.67 17.21 14.15
C SER A 220 -0.39 17.07 14.99
N ALA A 221 -0.53 17.16 16.32
CA ALA A 221 0.59 16.96 17.24
C ALA A 221 1.20 15.54 17.19
N ASP A 222 0.41 14.53 16.84
CA ASP A 222 0.76 13.10 16.98
C ASP A 222 0.72 12.30 15.67
N ARG A 223 0.17 12.86 14.58
CA ARG A 223 0.06 12.18 13.29
C ARG A 223 -0.03 13.13 12.10
N VAL A 224 0.20 12.58 10.91
CA VAL A 224 -0.12 13.18 9.61
C VAL A 224 -1.19 12.31 8.96
N THR A 225 -2.26 12.91 8.46
CA THR A 225 -3.40 12.22 7.85
C THR A 225 -3.64 12.69 6.42
N TRP A 226 -3.89 11.76 5.51
CA TRP A 226 -4.32 12.02 4.13
C TRP A 226 -5.68 11.39 3.87
N GLU A 227 -6.56 12.12 3.19
CA GLU A 227 -7.82 11.60 2.63
C GLU A 227 -7.66 11.42 1.12
N ILE A 228 -7.74 10.18 0.65
CA ILE A 228 -7.49 9.80 -0.73
C ILE A 228 -8.79 9.27 -1.34
N ALA A 229 -9.41 10.08 -2.19
CA ALA A 229 -10.67 9.73 -2.83
C ALA A 229 -10.46 8.94 -4.14
N GLY A 230 -11.37 8.01 -4.40
CA GLY A 230 -11.58 7.41 -5.73
C GLY A 230 -10.41 6.59 -6.25
N LEU A 231 -9.91 5.64 -5.46
CA LEU A 231 -8.84 4.74 -5.89
C LEU A 231 -9.41 3.60 -6.76
N ALA A 232 -9.31 3.77 -8.07
CA ALA A 232 -9.77 2.79 -9.06
C ALA A 232 -8.97 1.46 -9.00
N PRO A 233 -9.54 0.34 -9.49
CA PRO A 233 -8.85 -0.95 -9.53
C PRO A 233 -7.47 -0.87 -10.18
N SER A 234 -6.49 -1.54 -9.58
CA SER A 234 -5.09 -1.60 -10.05
C SER A 234 -4.35 -0.25 -10.12
N THR A 235 -4.90 0.84 -9.59
CA THR A 235 -4.23 2.15 -9.55
C THR A 235 -3.51 2.40 -8.23
N ASN A 236 -2.58 3.37 -8.23
CA ASN A 236 -1.85 3.79 -7.05
C ASN A 236 -1.84 5.31 -6.86
N ARG A 237 -1.52 5.75 -5.64
CA ARG A 237 -1.26 7.13 -5.24
C ARG A 237 -0.05 7.15 -4.31
N GLU A 238 0.82 8.13 -4.49
CA GLU A 238 1.97 8.34 -3.60
C GLU A 238 1.77 9.61 -2.78
N VAL A 239 2.02 9.51 -1.49
CA VAL A 239 2.02 10.66 -0.57
C VAL A 239 3.29 10.63 0.27
N CYS A 240 3.81 11.80 0.65
CA CYS A 240 5.03 11.89 1.44
C CYS A 240 4.89 12.91 2.57
N ALA A 241 5.62 12.68 3.67
CA ALA A 241 5.81 13.62 4.75
C ALA A 241 7.31 13.89 4.97
N THR A 242 7.65 15.10 5.39
CA THR A 242 9.02 15.53 5.68
C THR A 242 9.13 15.92 7.15
N PHE A 243 10.17 15.42 7.81
CA PHE A 243 10.45 15.65 9.23
C PHE A 243 11.90 16.09 9.44
N THR A 244 12.20 16.81 10.53
CA THR A 244 13.55 16.87 11.11
C THR A 244 13.59 16.05 12.40
N MET A 245 14.75 15.49 12.73
CA MET A 245 14.94 14.68 13.95
C MET A 245 15.90 15.39 14.91
N SER A 246 15.51 15.48 16.18
CA SER A 246 16.28 16.16 17.24
C SER A 246 17.26 15.26 17.99
N LYS A 247 17.15 13.93 17.82
CA LYS A 247 17.97 12.94 18.53
C LYS A 247 18.46 11.86 17.56
N PRO A 248 19.69 11.33 17.77
CA PRO A 248 20.16 10.17 17.05
C PRO A 248 19.35 8.91 17.44
N GLY A 249 19.43 7.88 16.62
CA GLY A 249 18.84 6.58 16.89
C GLY A 249 18.00 6.04 15.74
N ARG A 250 17.40 4.87 15.96
CA ARG A 250 16.52 4.23 14.99
C ARG A 250 15.12 4.86 15.07
N THR A 251 14.61 5.33 13.94
CA THR A 251 13.26 5.88 13.82
C THR A 251 12.43 4.97 12.93
N GLU A 252 11.31 4.48 13.44
CA GLU A 252 10.36 3.62 12.72
C GLU A 252 9.15 4.45 12.25
N PHE A 253 8.66 4.14 11.05
CA PHE A 253 7.44 4.68 10.48
C PHE A 253 6.45 3.56 10.22
N LYS A 254 5.27 3.64 10.86
CA LYS A 254 4.21 2.62 10.81
C LYS A 254 2.88 3.24 10.34
N PRO A 255 2.78 3.64 9.07
CA PRO A 255 1.53 4.15 8.52
C PRO A 255 0.45 3.06 8.45
N VAL A 256 -0.81 3.47 8.55
CA VAL A 256 -1.98 2.61 8.34
C VAL A 256 -2.93 3.30 7.37
N ALA A 257 -3.31 2.60 6.30
CA ALA A 257 -4.36 2.99 5.39
C ALA A 257 -5.65 2.26 5.76
N SER A 258 -6.76 2.98 5.90
CA SER A 258 -8.09 2.41 6.12
C SER A 258 -9.01 2.84 4.97
N GLY A 259 -9.42 1.89 4.16
CA GLY A 259 -10.43 2.09 3.11
C GLY A 259 -11.83 2.08 3.69
N SER A 260 -12.75 2.78 3.03
CA SER A 260 -14.18 2.75 3.35
C SER A 260 -14.83 1.40 3.03
N VAL A 261 -14.24 0.62 2.11
CA VAL A 261 -14.72 -0.70 1.69
C VAL A 261 -13.63 -1.78 1.78
N ALA A 262 -12.40 -1.45 1.35
CA ALA A 262 -11.31 -2.40 1.14
C ALA A 262 -10.65 -2.99 2.40
N GLY A 263 -11.08 -2.56 3.59
CA GLY A 263 -10.40 -2.88 4.85
C GLY A 263 -9.16 -2.01 5.06
N PHE A 264 -8.09 -2.58 5.64
CA PHE A 264 -6.89 -1.82 6.00
C PHE A 264 -5.61 -2.42 5.39
N ALA A 265 -4.61 -1.57 5.20
CA ALA A 265 -3.25 -1.96 4.83
C ALA A 265 -2.25 -1.19 5.70
N HIS A 266 -1.09 -1.79 5.96
CA HIS A 266 -0.01 -1.16 6.71
C HIS A 266 1.33 -1.57 6.11
N CYS A 267 2.36 -0.81 6.45
CA CYS A 267 3.74 -1.15 6.14
C CYS A 267 4.65 -0.56 7.22
N GLU A 268 5.94 -0.93 7.18
CA GLU A 268 6.93 -0.42 8.11
C GLU A 268 8.24 -0.13 7.37
N CYS A 269 8.79 1.06 7.60
CA CYS A 269 10.14 1.41 7.19
C CYS A 269 10.86 2.13 8.34
N GLN A 270 12.15 2.31 8.18
CA GLN A 270 13.00 2.88 9.21
C GLN A 270 14.09 3.74 8.61
N THR A 271 14.52 4.71 9.41
CA THR A 271 15.74 5.50 9.16
C THR A 271 16.64 5.41 10.37
N GLN A 272 17.94 5.25 10.15
CA GLN A 272 18.95 5.45 11.19
C GLN A 272 19.34 6.93 11.23
N ILE A 273 18.97 7.62 12.31
CA ILE A 273 19.39 9.01 12.55
C ILE A 273 20.78 9.00 13.19
N ILE A 274 21.70 9.70 12.54
CA ILE A 274 23.11 9.80 12.92
C ILE A 274 23.31 11.18 13.56
N GLY A 275 23.84 11.20 14.77
CA GLY A 275 24.23 12.45 15.40
C GLY A 275 25.50 13.02 14.76
N VAL A 276 25.75 14.29 14.98
CA VAL A 276 26.92 15.00 14.44
C VAL A 276 27.94 15.21 15.55
N HIS A 277 29.18 14.77 15.33
CA HIS A 277 30.32 15.21 16.12
C HIS A 277 30.90 16.47 15.47
N ALA A 278 31.01 17.57 16.21
CA ALA A 278 31.64 18.77 15.71
C ALA A 278 32.32 19.50 16.87
N LEU A 279 33.63 19.30 17.03
CA LEU A 279 34.43 20.08 17.97
C LEU A 279 35.07 21.26 17.21
N GLY A 280 34.96 22.45 17.78
CA GLY A 280 35.66 23.65 17.35
C GLY A 280 36.58 24.12 18.48
N VAL A 281 37.72 24.69 18.11
CA VAL A 281 38.59 25.43 19.03
C VAL A 281 38.48 26.91 18.67
N GLU A 282 38.57 27.74 19.70
CA GLU A 282 38.75 29.19 19.61
C GLU A 282 39.84 29.57 20.61
N VAL A 283 40.81 30.35 20.16
CA VAL A 283 41.89 30.88 20.99
C VAL A 283 41.91 32.38 20.83
N VAL A 284 41.81 33.10 21.95
CA VAL A 284 41.86 34.57 21.95
C VAL A 284 42.83 35.06 23.02
N ASP A 285 43.57 36.12 22.74
CA ASP A 285 44.15 36.94 23.80
C ASP A 285 43.13 37.96 24.35
N LEU A 286 43.31 38.36 25.60
CA LEU A 286 42.44 39.35 26.24
C LEU A 286 42.90 40.79 26.03
N ALA A 287 44.11 40.98 25.50
CA ALA A 287 44.70 42.27 25.24
C ALA A 287 45.85 42.14 24.23
N ASP A 288 45.83 43.00 23.22
CA ASP A 288 46.83 43.15 22.17
C ASP A 288 46.88 44.63 21.75
N PRO A 289 48.03 45.34 21.78
CA PRO A 289 49.38 44.87 22.07
C PRO A 289 49.75 44.77 23.56
N ILE A 290 50.81 44.01 23.89
CA ILE A 290 51.32 43.79 25.24
C ILE A 290 52.78 44.25 25.39
N GLU A 291 53.05 45.05 26.43
CA GLU A 291 54.39 45.52 26.77
C GLU A 291 55.28 44.39 27.34
N VAL A 292 56.57 44.38 26.98
CA VAL A 292 57.56 43.45 27.54
C VAL A 292 57.56 43.49 29.07
N GLY A 293 57.59 42.30 29.69
CA GLY A 293 57.53 42.10 31.13
C GLY A 293 56.11 41.99 31.69
N LYS A 294 55.07 42.31 30.92
CA LYS A 294 53.66 42.11 31.30
C LYS A 294 53.17 40.70 30.95
N VAL A 295 52.02 40.35 31.54
CA VAL A 295 51.37 39.06 31.34
C VAL A 295 50.42 39.13 30.14
N VAL A 296 50.53 38.17 29.23
CA VAL A 296 49.54 37.86 28.19
C VAL A 296 48.59 36.80 28.76
N THR A 297 47.29 36.98 28.58
CA THR A 297 46.28 35.98 28.98
C THR A 297 45.60 35.44 27.74
N TYR A 298 45.83 34.16 27.44
CA TYR A 298 45.14 33.42 26.39
C TYR A 298 43.94 32.69 26.99
N VAL A 299 42.77 32.82 26.35
CA VAL A 299 41.56 32.04 26.63
C VAL A 299 41.39 31.03 25.51
N ILE A 300 41.31 29.76 25.89
CA ILE A 300 41.20 28.63 24.97
C ILE A 300 39.85 27.99 25.23
N SER A 301 38.99 27.95 24.21
CA SER A 301 37.64 27.38 24.29
C SER A 301 37.51 26.24 23.28
N ILE A 302 37.21 25.04 23.75
CA ILE A 302 36.79 23.93 22.88
C ILE A 302 35.29 23.76 23.03
N THR A 303 34.55 23.94 21.93
CA THR A 303 33.10 23.84 21.89
C THR A 303 32.68 22.63 21.07
N ASN A 304 31.84 21.77 21.63
CA ASN A 304 31.14 20.75 20.89
C ASN A 304 29.88 21.32 20.26
N GLN A 305 29.99 21.81 19.02
CA GLN A 305 28.87 22.29 18.22
C GLN A 305 27.95 21.15 17.75
N GLY A 306 28.37 19.89 17.89
CA GLY A 306 27.61 18.70 17.59
C GLY A 306 26.52 18.40 18.62
N ASP A 307 25.83 17.28 18.43
CA ASP A 307 24.88 16.73 19.40
C ASP A 307 25.33 15.40 20.01
N GLN A 308 26.44 14.84 19.51
CA GLN A 308 27.09 13.68 20.10
C GLN A 308 28.26 14.11 20.97
N PRO A 309 28.54 13.36 22.05
CA PRO A 309 29.71 13.64 22.89
C PRO A 309 31.01 13.54 22.08
N GLY A 310 31.94 14.45 22.36
CA GLY A 310 33.35 14.30 22.00
C GLY A 310 34.09 13.59 23.13
N THR A 311 35.02 12.70 22.83
CA THR A 311 35.69 11.87 23.84
C THR A 311 37.21 11.97 23.77
N ASN A 312 37.86 11.79 24.92
CA ASN A 312 39.32 11.79 25.08
C ASN A 312 39.99 13.03 24.46
N ILE A 313 39.45 14.20 24.75
CA ILE A 313 39.97 15.46 24.21
C ILE A 313 41.29 15.79 24.90
N ARG A 314 42.34 15.95 24.09
CA ARG A 314 43.71 16.28 24.52
C ARG A 314 44.09 17.62 23.94
N VAL A 315 44.49 18.57 24.78
CA VAL A 315 44.85 19.93 24.36
C VAL A 315 46.30 20.19 24.75
N VAL A 316 47.08 20.67 23.80
CA VAL A 316 48.48 21.02 23.97
C VAL A 316 48.72 22.40 23.37
N CYS A 317 49.28 23.30 24.15
CA CYS A 317 49.74 24.60 23.69
C CYS A 317 51.25 24.62 23.55
N THR A 318 51.74 25.38 22.56
CA THR A 318 53.15 25.69 22.40
C THR A 318 53.36 27.18 22.66
N VAL A 319 54.04 27.50 23.76
CA VAL A 319 54.39 28.87 24.14
C VAL A 319 55.56 29.33 23.25
N PRO A 320 55.48 30.51 22.59
CA PRO A 320 56.54 31.09 21.76
C PRO A 320 57.74 31.58 22.60
N ASP A 321 58.93 31.78 22.00
CA ASP A 321 60.23 31.96 22.71
C ASP A 321 60.44 33.39 23.17
N SER A 322 59.62 34.27 22.65
CA SER A 322 59.35 35.59 23.18
C SER A 322 58.48 35.59 24.44
N GLN A 323 58.04 34.44 24.95
CA GLN A 323 57.20 34.34 26.14
C GLN A 323 57.64 33.22 27.10
N GLU A 324 57.33 33.39 28.39
CA GLU A 324 57.47 32.35 29.43
C GLU A 324 56.11 31.97 30.02
N PHE A 325 55.87 30.68 30.29
CA PHE A 325 54.66 30.25 30.99
C PHE A 325 54.68 30.72 32.45
N VAL A 326 53.57 31.30 32.92
CA VAL A 326 53.40 31.76 34.30
C VAL A 326 52.44 30.85 35.05
N PHE A 327 51.24 30.64 34.50
CA PHE A 327 50.18 29.92 35.18
C PHE A 327 49.13 29.41 34.18
N GLY A 328 48.39 28.37 34.53
CA GLY A 328 47.24 27.91 33.76
C GLY A 328 46.18 27.26 34.63
N ASN A 329 44.92 27.46 34.28
CA ASN A 329 43.77 26.80 34.90
C ASN A 329 42.63 26.64 33.88
N GLY A 330 41.59 25.88 34.24
CA GLY A 330 40.43 25.71 33.37
C GLY A 330 39.59 24.49 33.73
N THR A 331 38.84 24.01 32.74
CA THR A 331 37.99 22.82 32.84
C THR A 331 38.73 21.58 33.33
N SER A 332 40.01 21.44 32.99
CA SER A 332 40.90 20.40 33.51
C SER A 332 42.23 21.01 33.98
N PRO A 333 42.97 20.32 34.88
CA PRO A 333 44.28 20.77 35.33
C PRO A 333 45.26 21.04 34.18
N VAL A 334 46.09 22.07 34.33
CA VAL A 334 47.08 22.48 33.34
C VAL A 334 48.49 22.22 33.90
N GLN A 335 49.35 21.62 33.08
CA GLN A 335 50.75 21.35 33.43
C GLN A 335 51.67 21.92 32.35
N ALA A 336 52.81 22.46 32.73
CA ALA A 336 53.80 22.99 31.80
C ALA A 336 55.12 22.22 31.94
N GLN A 337 55.72 21.88 30.79
CA GLN A 337 57.06 21.31 30.71
C GLN A 337 57.83 22.01 29.59
N GLY A 338 58.80 22.85 29.97
CA GLY A 338 59.48 23.73 29.02
C GLY A 338 58.50 24.67 28.34
N ARG A 339 58.38 24.56 27.02
CA ARG A 339 57.51 25.40 26.17
C ARG A 339 56.18 24.76 25.82
N SER A 340 55.96 23.52 26.26
CA SER A 340 54.71 22.81 26.06
C SER A 340 53.83 22.92 27.30
N VAL A 341 52.60 23.37 27.11
CA VAL A 341 51.57 23.45 28.15
C VAL A 341 50.49 22.44 27.79
N THR A 342 50.25 21.45 28.64
CA THR A 342 49.30 20.36 28.39
C THR A 342 48.15 20.43 29.38
N MET A 343 46.94 20.33 28.87
CA MET A 343 45.72 20.17 29.66
C MET A 343 45.54 18.68 29.94
N GLN A 344 45.15 18.32 31.16
CA GLN A 344 44.77 16.94 31.45
C GLN A 344 43.60 16.53 30.54
N VAL A 345 43.65 15.28 30.06
CA VAL A 345 42.66 14.72 29.14
C VAL A 345 41.25 14.94 29.68
N LEU A 346 40.39 15.55 28.86
CA LEU A 346 38.98 15.69 29.13
C LEU A 346 38.27 14.44 28.56
N PRO A 347 37.76 13.52 29.41
CA PRO A 347 37.26 12.24 28.94
C PRO A 347 36.02 12.38 28.05
N VAL A 348 35.14 13.34 28.36
CA VAL A 348 33.91 13.59 27.62
C VAL A 348 33.61 15.09 27.59
N LEU A 349 33.17 15.59 26.44
CA LEU A 349 32.51 16.89 26.28
C LEU A 349 31.16 16.67 25.58
N GLU A 350 30.07 16.83 26.33
CA GLU A 350 28.71 16.60 25.83
C GLU A 350 28.38 17.50 24.63
N GLY A 351 27.40 17.07 23.82
CA GLY A 351 26.89 17.88 22.71
C GLY A 351 26.44 19.26 23.21
N LYS A 352 26.78 20.31 22.46
CA LYS A 352 26.53 21.73 22.79
C LYS A 352 27.29 22.29 24.00
N ALA A 353 28.16 21.51 24.66
CA ALA A 353 28.96 22.01 25.78
C ALA A 353 30.27 22.67 25.32
N THR A 354 30.82 23.54 26.19
CA THR A 354 32.10 24.22 25.99
C THR A 354 33.02 23.97 27.18
N ALA A 355 34.27 23.62 26.91
CA ALA A 355 35.36 23.58 27.89
C ALA A 355 36.28 24.79 27.67
N THR A 356 36.73 25.42 28.76
CA THR A 356 37.52 26.65 28.71
C THR A 356 38.74 26.58 29.63
N TRP A 357 39.88 27.04 29.12
CA TRP A 357 41.12 27.19 29.88
C TRP A 357 41.67 28.61 29.71
N ARG A 358 42.41 29.05 30.73
CA ARG A 358 43.25 30.26 30.67
C ARG A 358 44.70 29.86 30.82
N VAL A 359 45.54 30.36 29.92
CA VAL A 359 47.00 30.21 29.97
C VAL A 359 47.61 31.60 30.04
N LEU A 360 48.34 31.86 31.10
CA LEU A 360 49.05 33.11 31.33
C LEU A 360 50.51 32.92 30.97
N THR A 361 51.01 33.78 30.10
CA THR A 361 52.43 33.86 29.76
C THR A 361 52.96 35.26 30.05
N LYS A 362 54.27 35.44 30.21
CA LYS A 362 54.87 36.76 30.36
C LYS A 362 55.72 37.08 29.13
N ALA A 363 55.57 38.29 28.60
CA ALA A 363 56.35 38.77 27.46
C ALA A 363 57.82 38.98 27.86
N LEU A 364 58.76 38.42 27.10
CA LEU A 364 60.20 38.47 27.36
C LEU A 364 60.94 39.45 26.45
N ARG A 365 60.48 39.61 25.22
CA ARG A 365 61.06 40.50 24.20
C ARG A 365 59.98 40.92 23.18
N PRO A 366 60.18 42.04 22.46
CA PRO A 366 59.29 42.42 21.37
C PRO A 366 59.24 41.32 20.30
N ASP A 367 58.05 41.04 19.79
CA ASP A 367 57.80 39.95 18.83
C ASP A 367 56.42 40.07 18.16
N ASP A 368 56.29 39.46 16.98
CA ASP A 368 54.98 39.12 16.41
C ASP A 368 54.65 37.67 16.80
N SER A 369 54.21 37.51 18.05
CA SER A 369 54.13 36.23 18.73
C SER A 369 53.02 35.33 18.15
N ARG A 370 53.26 34.01 18.10
CA ARG A 370 52.28 33.00 17.68
C ARG A 370 52.12 31.95 18.77
N PHE A 371 51.04 32.07 19.54
CA PHE A 371 50.68 31.07 20.55
C PHE A 371 49.86 29.97 19.88
N ARG A 372 50.43 28.77 19.78
CA ARG A 372 49.78 27.65 19.09
C ARG A 372 49.00 26.78 20.06
N VAL A 373 47.77 26.44 19.70
CA VAL A 373 46.97 25.40 20.34
C VAL A 373 46.74 24.27 19.36
N GLU A 374 46.99 23.05 19.80
CA GLU A 374 46.63 21.82 19.09
C GLU A 374 45.71 21.00 19.98
N TYR A 375 44.63 20.45 19.42
CA TYR A 375 43.84 19.44 20.12
C TYR A 375 43.52 18.22 19.26
N SER A 376 43.32 17.08 19.93
CA SER A 376 42.88 15.81 19.34
C SER A 376 41.74 15.19 20.15
N SER A 377 40.94 14.34 19.52
CA SER A 377 39.88 13.54 20.15
C SER A 377 39.67 12.24 19.37
N ASP A 378 38.87 11.30 19.91
CA ASP A 378 38.59 10.03 19.20
C ASP A 378 37.79 10.20 17.90
N GLN A 379 37.14 11.36 17.72
CA GLN A 379 36.26 11.65 16.58
C GLN A 379 36.99 12.19 15.35
N PHE A 380 38.27 12.57 15.49
CA PHE A 380 39.05 13.17 14.40
C PHE A 380 40.36 12.41 14.20
N GLU A 381 40.62 11.99 12.96
CA GLU A 381 41.85 11.26 12.61
C GLU A 381 43.12 12.12 12.72
N LYS A 382 42.96 13.44 12.57
CA LYS A 382 44.06 14.41 12.59
C LYS A 382 43.81 15.45 13.67
N PRO A 383 44.86 15.91 14.36
CA PRO A 383 44.72 17.00 15.30
C PRO A 383 44.31 18.29 14.58
N ILE A 384 43.54 19.11 15.27
CA ILE A 384 43.11 20.44 14.83
C ILE A 384 44.01 21.46 15.52
N ARG A 385 44.38 22.51 14.78
CA ARG A 385 45.34 23.53 15.20
C ARG A 385 44.78 24.92 15.00
N GLU A 386 45.13 25.80 15.92
CA GLU A 386 44.85 27.24 15.86
C GLU A 386 46.06 28.00 16.41
N ASP A 387 46.43 29.09 15.73
CA ASP A 387 47.51 29.99 16.16
C ASP A 387 46.89 31.34 16.51
N GLU A 388 47.08 31.79 17.75
CA GLU A 388 46.70 33.14 18.16
C GLU A 388 47.89 34.08 18.02
N ALA A 389 47.66 35.22 17.37
CA ALA A 389 48.66 36.24 17.14
C ALA A 389 48.58 37.33 18.20
N THR A 390 49.71 37.67 18.83
CA THR A 390 49.78 38.78 19.81
C THR A 390 51.01 39.64 19.52
N ARG A 391 50.84 40.96 19.44
CA ARG A 391 51.94 41.92 19.30
C ARG A 391 52.58 42.21 20.66
N LEU A 392 53.87 41.90 20.79
CA LEU A 392 54.69 42.25 21.95
C LEU A 392 55.59 43.45 21.62
N TYR A 393 55.67 44.46 22.50
CA TYR A 393 56.43 45.70 22.25
C TYR A 393 57.30 46.17 23.41
#